data_AF-A0A3S3PC41-F1
#
_entry.id   AF-A0A3S3PC41-F1
#
_cell.length_a   1.000
_cell.length_b   1.000
_cell.length_c   1.000
_cell.angle_alpha   90.00
_cell.angle_beta   90.00
_cell.angle_gamma   90.00
#
_symmetry.space_group_name_H-M   'P 1'
#
loop_
_entity.id
_entity.type
_entity.pdbx_description
1 polymer ?
#
loop_
_entity_poly.entity_id
_entity_poly.type
_entity_poly.pdbx_seq_one_letter_code
_entity_poly.pdbx_strand_id
1 'polypeptide(L)'
;MRAEDPSYTYEEFVDDLRLRNKPKVRKAKDQAVSFGRYYRIRKLLAGYHASGDTELLLAASKLWQRLRKPYVVVAKLKDERFEFHFPPKVPIERIETFTLDLRHCKTIAQVQECYRRFSSTINLY
;
A
#
# COMPACT_ATOMS: atom_id res chain seq x y z
N MET A 1 -8.53 -12.27 -65.40
CA MET A 1 -9.13 -13.10 -64.34
C MET A 1 -7.96 -13.74 -63.60
N ARG A 2 -7.78 -13.43 -62.32
CA ARG A 2 -6.63 -13.91 -61.54
C ARG A 2 -6.81 -15.39 -61.25
N ALA A 3 -5.73 -16.15 -61.40
CA ALA A 3 -5.65 -17.57 -61.12
C ALA A 3 -6.13 -17.84 -59.69
N GLU A 4 -7.13 -18.71 -59.57
CA GLU A 4 -7.46 -19.38 -58.31
C GLU A 4 -6.26 -20.26 -57.98
N ASP A 5 -5.55 -19.93 -56.91
CA ASP A 5 -4.44 -20.75 -56.44
C ASP A 5 -5.04 -22.11 -56.01
N PRO A 6 -4.72 -23.22 -56.70
CA PRO A 6 -5.41 -24.51 -56.47
C PRO A 6 -5.12 -25.10 -55.08
N SER A 7 -4.18 -24.49 -54.36
CA SER A 7 -3.76 -24.86 -53.01
C SER A 7 -4.54 -24.13 -51.93
N TYR A 8 -5.18 -22.99 -52.26
CA TYR A 8 -5.86 -22.13 -51.28
C TYR A 8 -7.33 -22.53 -51.17
N THR A 9 -7.63 -23.25 -50.11
CA THR A 9 -8.97 -23.79 -49.87
C THR A 9 -9.91 -22.72 -49.31
N TYR A 10 -11.20 -22.88 -49.57
CA TYR A 10 -12.23 -22.00 -49.00
C TYR A 10 -12.20 -21.99 -47.46
N GLU A 11 -11.77 -23.10 -46.84
CA GLU A 11 -11.64 -23.20 -45.38
C GLU A 11 -10.51 -22.30 -44.83
N GLU A 12 -9.39 -22.20 -45.55
CA GLU A 12 -8.28 -21.29 -45.20
C GLU A 12 -8.69 -19.82 -45.35
N PHE A 13 -9.47 -19.50 -46.38
CA PHE A 13 -10.05 -18.17 -46.57
C PHE A 13 -10.96 -17.78 -45.39
N VAL A 14 -11.83 -18.69 -44.96
CA VAL A 14 -12.73 -18.45 -43.81
C VAL A 14 -11.94 -18.36 -42.50
N ASP A 15 -10.88 -19.14 -42.32
CA ASP A 15 -10.03 -19.08 -41.12
C ASP A 15 -9.21 -17.78 -41.04
N ASP A 16 -8.69 -17.29 -42.17
CA ASP A 16 -7.97 -16.02 -42.25
C ASP A 16 -8.87 -14.82 -41.94
N LEU A 17 -10.16 -14.91 -42.28
CA LEU A 17 -11.15 -13.89 -41.93
C LEU A 17 -11.52 -13.88 -40.43
N ARG A 18 -11.11 -14.87 -39.64
CA ARG A 18 -11.37 -14.88 -38.20
C ARG A 18 -10.50 -13.86 -37.49
N LEU A 19 -11.14 -12.95 -36.76
CA LEU A 19 -10.47 -12.02 -35.84
C LEU A 19 -9.73 -12.80 -34.73
N ARG A 20 -8.42 -12.98 -34.89
CA ARG A 20 -7.53 -13.54 -33.86
C ARG A 20 -7.24 -12.48 -32.79
N ASN A 21 -8.21 -12.24 -31.91
CA ASN A 21 -8.00 -11.36 -30.76
C ASN A 21 -7.11 -12.06 -29.73
N LYS A 22 -5.99 -11.43 -29.37
CA LYS A 22 -5.17 -11.90 -28.24
C LYS A 22 -6.04 -11.95 -26.97
N PRO A 23 -5.96 -13.01 -26.15
CA PRO A 23 -6.74 -13.11 -24.93
C PRO A 23 -6.43 -11.91 -24.02
N LYS A 24 -7.47 -11.36 -23.39
CA LYS A 24 -7.33 -10.20 -22.50
C LYS A 24 -6.42 -10.55 -21.31
N VAL A 25 -5.22 -9.98 -21.29
CA VAL A 25 -4.29 -10.14 -20.18
C VAL A 25 -4.79 -9.35 -18.97
N ARG A 26 -5.04 -10.02 -17.85
CA ARG A 26 -5.37 -9.36 -16.58
C ARG A 26 -4.08 -8.76 -15.99
N LYS A 27 -4.07 -7.45 -15.73
CA LYS A 27 -2.97 -6.82 -14.99
C LYS A 27 -3.03 -7.28 -13.53
N ALA A 28 -1.90 -7.74 -12.99
CA ALA A 28 -1.78 -8.02 -11.57
C ALA A 28 -2.05 -6.75 -10.75
N LYS A 29 -2.65 -6.91 -9.55
CA LYS A 29 -2.81 -5.79 -8.62
C LYS A 29 -1.42 -5.35 -8.16
N ASP A 30 -1.19 -4.04 -8.08
CA ASP A 30 0.03 -3.49 -7.50
C ASP A 30 0.08 -3.85 -6.01
N GLN A 31 1.13 -4.58 -5.61
CA GLN A 31 1.32 -5.03 -4.23
C GLN A 31 1.48 -3.85 -3.27
N ALA A 32 1.94 -2.69 -3.75
CA ALA A 32 2.15 -1.50 -2.92
C ALA A 32 0.84 -1.02 -2.25
N VAL A 33 -0.30 -1.21 -2.93
CA VAL A 33 -1.63 -0.80 -2.45
C VAL A 33 -2.03 -1.49 -1.15
N SER A 34 -1.49 -2.67 -0.88
CA SER A 34 -1.81 -3.45 0.32
C SER A 34 -1.15 -2.93 1.62
N PHE A 35 -0.19 -2.00 1.52
CA PHE A 35 0.54 -1.49 2.68
C PHE A 35 -0.08 -0.21 3.24
N GLY A 36 -0.08 -0.07 4.56
CA GLY A 36 -0.79 1.02 5.23
C GLY A 36 -0.19 2.41 5.01
N ARG A 37 1.09 2.51 4.62
CA ARG A 37 1.72 3.81 4.26
C ARG A 37 1.34 4.31 2.87
N TYR A 38 0.87 3.43 1.99
CA TYR A 38 0.69 3.75 0.57
C TYR A 38 -0.31 4.88 0.34
N TYR A 39 -1.42 4.87 1.08
CA TYR A 39 -2.43 5.92 0.98
C TYR A 39 -1.87 7.30 1.32
N ARG A 40 -1.11 7.41 2.42
CA ARG A 40 -0.44 8.64 2.84
C ARG A 40 0.57 9.13 1.80
N ILE A 41 1.34 8.23 1.19
CA ILE A 41 2.27 8.56 0.10
C ILE A 41 1.52 9.19 -1.07
N ARG A 42 0.39 8.58 -1.49
CA ARG A 42 -0.44 9.15 -2.57
C ARG A 42 -0.96 10.53 -2.22
N LYS A 43 -1.39 10.76 -0.97
CA LYS A 43 -1.85 12.07 -0.50
C LYS A 43 -0.74 13.12 -0.55
N LEU A 44 0.48 12.77 -0.14
CA LEU A 44 1.65 13.66 -0.21
C LEU A 44 2.03 14.00 -1.66
N LEU A 45 2.05 12.99 -2.55
CA LEU A 45 2.32 13.21 -3.97
C LEU A 45 1.24 14.08 -4.63
N ALA A 46 -0.03 13.87 -4.30
CA ALA A 46 -1.12 14.71 -4.80
C ALA A 46 -0.96 16.17 -4.33
N GLY A 47 -0.56 16.38 -3.06
CA GLY A 47 -0.23 17.70 -2.55
C GLY A 47 0.95 18.35 -3.29
N TYR A 48 2.03 17.61 -3.50
CA TYR A 48 3.18 18.08 -4.28
C TYR A 48 2.78 18.48 -5.71
N HIS A 49 1.99 17.68 -6.41
CA HIS A 49 1.54 18.02 -7.76
C HIS A 49 0.66 19.28 -7.81
N ALA A 50 -0.03 19.61 -6.70
CA ALA A 50 -0.85 20.81 -6.62
C ALA A 50 -0.04 22.05 -6.21
N SER A 51 0.92 21.94 -5.29
CA SER A 51 1.64 23.08 -4.72
C SER A 51 3.06 23.29 -5.24
N GLY A 52 3.69 22.26 -5.82
CA GLY A 52 5.12 22.25 -6.16
C GLY A 52 6.06 22.13 -4.95
N ASP A 53 5.53 21.89 -3.74
CA ASP A 53 6.31 21.85 -2.50
C ASP A 53 7.17 20.58 -2.40
N THR A 54 8.49 20.76 -2.49
CA THR A 54 9.47 19.67 -2.49
C THR A 54 9.56 18.95 -1.14
N GLU A 55 9.11 19.55 -0.04
CA GLU A 55 9.05 18.88 1.27
C GLU A 55 8.07 17.71 1.25
N LEU A 56 6.92 17.88 0.57
CA LEU A 56 5.93 16.82 0.39
C LEU A 56 6.50 15.65 -0.43
N LEU A 57 7.27 15.96 -1.47
CA LEU A 57 7.95 14.96 -2.29
C LEU A 57 9.00 14.19 -1.48
N LEU A 58 9.81 14.90 -0.67
CA LEU A 58 10.81 14.28 0.19
C LEU A 58 10.16 13.39 1.25
N ALA A 59 9.06 13.83 1.86
CA ALA A 59 8.29 13.04 2.81
C ALA A 59 7.71 11.77 2.17
N ALA A 60 7.14 11.89 0.96
CA ALA A 60 6.64 10.76 0.18
C ALA A 60 7.76 9.74 -0.12
N SER A 61 8.94 10.22 -0.53
CA SER A 61 10.12 9.39 -0.81
C SER A 61 10.59 8.62 0.43
N LYS A 62 10.71 9.30 1.58
CA LYS A 62 11.07 8.66 2.86
C LYS A 62 10.07 7.57 3.28
N LEU A 63 8.77 7.82 3.10
CA LEU A 63 7.74 6.82 3.38
C LEU A 63 7.79 5.64 2.42
N TRP A 64 8.08 5.89 1.13
CA TRP A 64 8.22 4.84 0.12
C TRP A 64 9.36 3.87 0.43
N GLN A 65 10.53 4.37 0.84
CA GLN A 65 11.66 3.53 1.27
C GLN A 65 11.31 2.61 2.46
N ARG A 66 10.35 3.02 3.29
CA ARG A 66 9.89 2.29 4.48
C ARG A 66 8.56 1.57 4.28
N LEU A 67 8.04 1.50 3.05
CA LEU A 67 6.71 0.98 2.74
C LEU A 67 6.46 -0.41 3.36
N ARG A 68 7.43 -1.31 3.20
CA ARG A 68 7.37 -2.71 3.67
C ARG A 68 7.92 -2.92 5.08
N LYS A 69 8.51 -1.88 5.69
CA LYS A 69 9.13 -2.00 7.01
C LYS A 69 8.04 -1.97 8.10
N PRO A 70 8.13 -2.82 9.13
CA PRO A 70 7.20 -2.74 10.26
C PRO A 70 7.30 -1.37 10.94
N TYR A 71 6.23 -0.95 11.61
CA TYR A 71 6.29 0.22 12.46
C TYR A 71 6.93 -0.18 13.80
N VAL A 72 7.74 0.74 14.33
CA VAL A 72 8.28 0.65 15.68
C VAL A 72 7.85 1.92 16.39
N VAL A 73 7.01 1.77 17.40
CA VAL A 73 6.57 2.87 18.26
C VAL A 73 7.28 2.72 19.59
N VAL A 74 8.02 3.76 19.98
CA VAL A 74 8.74 3.78 21.26
C VAL A 74 8.06 4.77 22.19
N ALA A 75 7.65 4.30 23.36
CA ALA A 75 7.18 5.15 24.44
C ALA A 75 8.21 5.15 25.57
N LYS A 76 8.54 6.33 26.10
CA LYS A 76 9.43 6.47 27.25
C LYS A 76 8.63 7.01 28.42
N LEU A 77 8.61 6.29 29.53
CA LEU A 77 7.94 6.70 30.76
C LEU A 77 8.95 6.67 31.90
N LYS A 78 9.36 7.86 32.38
CA LYS A 78 10.46 8.01 33.36
C LYS A 78 11.72 7.25 32.89
N ASP A 79 12.08 6.16 33.56
CA ASP A 79 13.26 5.34 33.30
C ASP A 79 12.96 4.09 32.46
N GLU A 80 11.70 3.85 32.11
CA GLU A 80 11.30 2.70 31.31
C GLU A 80 11.06 3.07 29.84
N ARG A 81 11.44 2.14 28.96
CA ARG A 81 11.25 2.23 27.51
C ARG A 81 10.40 1.06 27.05
N PHE A 82 9.29 1.37 26.39
CA PHE A 82 8.40 0.40 25.78
C PHE A 82 8.53 0.48 24.26
N GLU A 83 8.72 -0.66 23.62
CA GLU A 83 8.76 -0.76 22.16
C GLU A 83 7.61 -1.62 21.66
N PHE A 84 6.82 -1.06 20.75
CA PHE A 84 5.69 -1.73 20.13
C PHE A 84 5.95 -1.90 18.64
N HIS A 85 5.85 -3.14 18.17
CA HIS A 85 6.06 -3.50 16.77
C HIS A 85 4.73 -3.76 16.08
N PHE A 86 4.50 -3.12 14.93
CA PHE A 86 3.29 -3.32 14.15
C PHE A 86 3.59 -3.72 12.71
N PRO A 87 2.75 -4.59 12.10
CA PRO A 87 2.88 -4.97 10.71
C PRO A 87 2.83 -3.77 9.75
N PRO A 88 3.53 -3.82 8.61
CA PRO A 88 3.54 -2.74 7.62
C PRO A 88 2.18 -2.51 6.94
N LYS A 89 1.24 -3.46 7.08
CA LYS A 89 -0.12 -3.38 6.56
C LYS A 89 -1.02 -2.46 7.39
N VAL A 90 -0.65 -2.16 8.63
CA VAL A 90 -1.44 -1.28 9.50
C VAL A 90 -1.43 0.14 8.91
N PRO A 91 -2.61 0.78 8.72
CA PRO A 91 -2.70 2.15 8.23
C PRO A 91 -1.87 3.11 9.09
N ILE A 92 -1.10 3.99 8.45
CA ILE A 92 -0.22 4.91 9.18
C ILE A 92 -1.02 5.85 10.09
N GLU A 93 -2.23 6.22 9.69
CA GLU A 93 -3.14 7.08 10.47
C GLU A 93 -3.50 6.43 11.82
N ARG A 94 -3.65 5.10 11.85
CA ARG A 94 -3.92 4.37 13.10
C ARG A 94 -2.71 4.40 14.03
N ILE A 95 -1.51 4.24 13.46
CA ILE A 95 -0.27 4.34 14.23
C ILE A 95 -0.10 5.76 14.78
N GLU A 96 -0.37 6.80 13.97
CA GLU A 96 -0.36 8.20 14.40
C GLU A 96 -1.34 8.43 15.57
N THR A 97 -2.59 7.95 15.47
CA THR A 97 -3.55 8.06 16.58
C THR A 97 -3.06 7.34 17.85
N PHE A 98 -2.50 6.13 17.71
CA PHE A 98 -1.95 5.41 18.85
C PHE A 98 -0.79 6.15 19.52
N THR A 99 0.11 6.76 18.72
CA THR A 99 1.19 7.57 19.27
C THR A 99 0.70 8.82 19.99
N LEU A 100 -0.42 9.40 19.57
CA LEU A 100 -1.05 10.52 20.27
C LEU A 100 -1.68 10.06 21.58
N ASP A 101 -2.42 8.95 21.57
CA ASP A 101 -3.03 8.39 22.78
C ASP A 101 -1.97 8.05 23.84
N LEU A 102 -0.85 7.44 23.41
CA LEU A 102 0.28 7.13 24.28
C LEU A 102 0.90 8.36 24.96
N ARG A 103 0.87 9.55 24.33
CA ARG A 103 1.39 10.79 24.94
C ARG A 103 0.59 11.20 26.18
N HIS A 104 -0.67 10.78 26.27
CA HIS A 104 -1.53 11.09 27.41
C HIS A 104 -1.38 10.08 28.56
N CYS A 105 -0.73 8.94 28.32
CA CYS A 105 -0.49 7.94 29.35
C CYS A 105 0.63 8.38 30.30
N LYS A 106 0.35 8.36 31.60
CA LYS A 106 1.29 8.73 32.68
C LYS A 106 1.74 7.55 33.53
N THR A 107 1.09 6.39 33.38
CA THR A 107 1.38 5.18 34.13
C THR A 107 1.57 3.99 33.20
N ILE A 108 2.35 3.02 33.64
CA ILE A 108 2.61 1.77 32.90
C ILE A 108 1.28 1.06 32.60
N ALA A 109 0.36 1.02 33.57
CA ALA A 109 -0.96 0.44 33.40
C ALA A 109 -1.77 1.12 32.28
N GLN A 110 -1.70 2.46 32.17
CA GLN A 110 -2.38 3.18 31.08
C GLN A 110 -1.76 2.87 29.71
N VAL A 111 -0.43 2.74 29.65
CA VAL A 111 0.27 2.37 28.42
C VAL A 111 -0.14 0.97 27.96
N GLN A 112 -0.17 -0.01 28.88
CA GLN A 112 -0.61 -1.38 28.58
C GLN A 112 -2.07 -1.43 28.15
N GLU A 113 -2.95 -0.67 28.81
CA GLU A 113 -4.37 -0.59 28.43
C GLU A 113 -4.56 0.02 27.04
N CYS A 114 -3.83 1.10 26.77
CA CYS A 114 -3.84 1.75 25.46
C CYS A 114 -3.38 0.78 24.36
N TYR A 115 -2.31 0.03 24.61
CA TYR A 115 -1.83 -1.00 23.69
C TYR A 115 -2.87 -2.12 23.48
N ARG A 116 -3.49 -2.61 24.56
CA ARG A 116 -4.52 -3.65 24.48
C ARG A 116 -5.71 -3.20 23.62
N ARG A 117 -6.21 -1.99 23.87
CA ARG A 117 -7.31 -1.39 23.10
C ARG A 117 -6.94 -1.25 21.62
N PHE A 118 -5.74 -0.76 21.34
CA PHE A 118 -5.26 -0.60 19.97
C PHE A 118 -5.11 -1.95 19.25
N SER A 119 -4.53 -2.94 19.90
CA SER A 119 -4.33 -4.29 19.36
C SER A 119 -5.66 -4.96 19.00
N SER A 120 -6.68 -4.84 19.87
CA SER A 120 -8.03 -5.36 19.59
C SER A 120 -8.70 -4.72 18.37
N THR A 121 -8.41 -3.43 18.10
CA THR A 121 -9.02 -2.70 16.98
C THR A 121 -8.41 -3.11 15.63
N ILE A 122 -7.16 -3.56 15.63
CA ILE A 122 -6.42 -3.93 14.41
C ILE A 122 -6.61 -5.42 14.06
N ASN A 123 -7.28 -6.20 14.92
CA ASN A 123 -7.34 -7.66 14.83
C ASN A 123 -5.93 -8.23 14.60
N LEU A 124 -5.01 -7.89 15.50
CA LEU A 124 -3.65 -8.45 15.48
C LEU A 124 -3.60 -9.95 15.83
N TYR A 125 -4.76 -10.57 16.09
CA TYR A 125 -4.98 -12.00 16.29
C TYR A 125 -6.32 -12.41 15.68
#